data_AF-A0A973GE04-F1
#
_entry.id   AF-A0A973GE04-F1
#
_cell.length_a   1.000
_cell.length_b   1.000
_cell.length_c   1.000
_cell.angle_alpha   90.00
_cell.angle_beta   90.00
_cell.angle_gamma   90.00
#
_symmetry.space_group_name_H-M   'P 1'
#
loop_
_entity.id
_entity.type
_entity.pdbx_description
1 polymer ?
#
loop_
_entity_poly.entity_id
_entity_poly.type
_entity_poly.pdbx_seq_one_letter_code
_entity_poly.pdbx_strand_id
1 'polypeptide(L)'
;MDPIQIGNYCYKRMYLWLQYSKSSPHFTEIVIEVFYPNDRQADGLVMFNHGFLIGVDLSYYPKLIYSKLMGQDTPLYEINPSFYYNYSDAAIKNHWALAFVTSSHQQVDIMPWTDFGGNPRVGQEAYAAASYLVRYGATYKYDDPGQVAASRFLNVQDATSGNFMQNRVIFAGHSVGGAHAQVAATGFDNIRRMGKEQRMPFDPVFFNREVVPGSTPAMSLWSSEQRATPVGLLQLSPVDNKIPFLFTGMEAYRKQLATLPLPNLMVTGQCDSATLKSSTPPSWIDEQDRSSSQFAQMAYSSSGSWASTCMVEKGSHCGYLRHGNDLCSQADKDSKKCEGCSSVTPYAANQEEFAFTNELLDRFIKSTTPFPGSLAAWKSGDFVQWLNSSNPAGTAITLKKFTDGYLHFA
;
A
#
# COMPACT_ATOMS: atom_id res chain seq x y z
N MET A 1 17.18 -7.70 18.03
CA MET A 1 18.04 -6.61 17.56
C MET A 1 17.37 -5.29 17.86
N ASP A 2 18.14 -4.33 18.34
CA ASP A 2 17.69 -2.94 18.52
C ASP A 2 17.47 -2.27 17.15
N PRO A 3 16.59 -1.27 17.05
CA PRO A 3 16.38 -0.55 15.79
C PRO A 3 17.67 0.15 15.33
N ILE A 4 17.89 0.20 14.02
CA ILE A 4 18.97 0.98 13.41
C ILE A 4 18.54 2.44 13.43
N GLN A 5 19.32 3.33 14.03
CA GLN A 5 19.04 4.77 14.00
C GLN A 5 19.63 5.40 12.73
N ILE A 6 18.80 6.13 12.00
CA ILE A 6 19.14 6.88 10.80
C ILE A 6 18.69 8.32 11.04
N GLY A 7 19.61 9.16 11.52
CA GLY A 7 19.27 10.53 11.93
C GLY A 7 18.25 10.55 13.08
N ASN A 8 17.15 11.26 12.89
CA ASN A 8 16.04 11.38 13.85
C ASN A 8 15.00 10.25 13.73
N TYR A 9 15.27 9.20 12.96
CA TYR A 9 14.37 8.07 12.74
C TYR A 9 15.01 6.72 13.10
N CYS A 10 14.18 5.79 13.55
CA CYS A 10 14.51 4.40 13.80
C CYS A 10 14.02 3.54 12.63
N TYR A 11 14.84 2.58 12.20
CA TYR A 11 14.48 1.51 11.27
C TYR A 11 14.43 0.19 12.02
N LYS A 12 13.38 -0.60 11.78
CA LYS A 12 13.29 -1.98 12.25
C LYS A 12 12.65 -2.86 11.19
N ARG A 13 13.23 -4.04 11.01
CA ARG A 13 12.60 -5.11 10.25
C ARG A 13 12.02 -6.16 11.19
N MET A 14 10.82 -6.61 10.89
CA MET A 14 10.11 -7.63 11.66
C MET A 14 9.55 -8.69 10.73
N TYR A 15 9.50 -9.91 11.26
CA TYR A 15 8.92 -11.05 10.58
C TYR A 15 7.86 -11.64 11.50
N LEU A 16 6.65 -11.78 10.99
CA LEU A 16 5.50 -12.30 11.74
C LEU A 16 4.79 -13.35 10.90
N TRP A 17 4.19 -14.33 11.58
CA TRP A 17 3.26 -15.25 10.96
C TRP A 17 1.85 -14.70 11.10
N LEU A 18 1.10 -14.74 10.00
CA LEU A 18 -0.28 -14.33 9.92
C LEU A 18 -1.15 -15.54 9.57
N GLN A 19 -2.15 -15.81 10.39
CA GLN A 19 -3.25 -16.69 10.04
C GLN A 19 -4.47 -15.82 9.74
N TYR A 20 -5.04 -15.88 8.54
CA TYR A 20 -6.17 -14.99 8.16
C TYR A 20 -7.44 -15.26 8.95
N SER A 21 -7.62 -16.46 9.49
CA SER A 21 -8.74 -16.84 10.35
C SER A 21 -8.37 -18.11 11.09
N LYS A 22 -8.80 -18.26 12.35
CA LYS A 22 -8.65 -19.50 13.12
C LYS A 22 -9.25 -20.73 12.44
N SER A 23 -10.19 -20.52 11.51
CA SER A 23 -10.81 -21.58 10.71
C SER A 23 -9.95 -22.05 9.53
N SER A 24 -8.83 -21.39 9.23
CA SER A 24 -7.94 -21.74 8.12
C SER A 24 -6.58 -22.17 8.66
N PRO A 25 -6.09 -23.40 8.37
CA PRO A 25 -4.82 -23.89 8.91
C PRO A 25 -3.58 -23.26 8.24
N HIS A 26 -3.77 -22.35 7.29
CA HIS A 26 -2.67 -21.77 6.51
C HIS A 26 -2.09 -20.52 7.19
N PHE A 27 -0.77 -20.45 7.19
CA PHE A 27 -0.01 -19.31 7.69
C PHE A 27 0.71 -18.63 6.53
N THR A 28 0.80 -17.31 6.62
CA THR A 28 1.56 -16.45 5.73
C THR A 28 2.64 -15.76 6.53
N GLU A 29 3.89 -15.81 6.09
CA GLU A 29 4.92 -14.95 6.66
C GLU A 29 4.75 -13.56 6.06
N ILE A 30 4.77 -12.54 6.91
CA ILE A 30 4.86 -11.16 6.48
C ILE A 30 6.16 -10.56 6.98
N VAL A 31 6.78 -9.77 6.11
CA VAL A 31 7.94 -8.94 6.44
C VAL A 31 7.46 -7.51 6.52
N ILE A 32 7.75 -6.85 7.63
CA ILE A 32 7.45 -5.44 7.86
C ILE A 32 8.76 -4.70 8.07
N GLU A 33 9.06 -3.75 7.20
CA GLU A 33 10.12 -2.77 7.38
C GLU A 33 9.50 -1.46 7.82
N VAL A 34 9.80 -0.98 9.02
CA VAL A 34 9.19 0.23 9.57
C VAL A 34 10.24 1.26 9.93
N PHE A 35 9.99 2.49 9.47
CA PHE A 35 10.71 3.71 9.78
C PHE A 35 9.81 4.59 10.65
N TYR A 36 10.28 4.99 11.83
CA TYR A 36 9.48 5.77 12.77
C TYR A 36 10.34 6.80 13.53
N PRO A 37 9.78 7.92 14.01
CA PRO A 37 10.52 8.94 14.76
C PRO A 37 11.20 8.40 16.03
N ASN A 38 12.41 8.90 16.34
CA ASN A 38 13.17 8.49 17.53
C ASN A 38 12.47 8.84 18.85
N ASP A 39 11.67 9.91 18.87
CA ASP A 39 10.86 10.31 20.03
C ASP A 39 9.57 9.49 20.18
N ARG A 40 9.26 8.63 19.20
CA ARG A 40 8.12 7.71 19.19
C ARG A 40 6.78 8.43 19.26
N GLN A 41 6.67 9.61 18.64
CA GLN A 41 5.45 10.42 18.59
C GLN A 41 4.92 10.61 17.15
N ALA A 42 4.94 9.57 16.31
CA ALA A 42 4.43 9.69 14.95
C ALA A 42 2.94 10.05 14.90
N ASP A 43 2.59 11.03 14.06
CA ASP A 43 1.21 11.54 13.92
C ASP A 43 0.30 10.64 13.05
N GLY A 44 0.89 9.65 12.39
CA GLY A 44 0.20 8.68 11.54
C GLY A 44 1.17 7.66 10.95
N LEU A 45 0.62 6.75 10.15
CA LEU A 45 1.38 5.71 9.45
C LEU A 45 1.06 5.73 7.96
N VAL A 46 2.08 5.75 7.11
CA VAL A 46 1.95 5.32 5.71
C VAL A 46 2.29 3.84 5.65
N MET A 47 1.33 3.00 5.26
CA MET A 47 1.55 1.58 4.99
C MET A 47 1.67 1.37 3.48
N PHE A 48 2.90 1.19 3.01
CA PHE A 48 3.22 0.96 1.61
C PHE A 48 3.25 -0.54 1.30
N ASN A 49 2.37 -0.98 0.41
CA ASN A 49 2.29 -2.36 -0.03
C ASN A 49 3.25 -2.61 -1.20
N HIS A 50 4.18 -3.55 -1.02
CA HIS A 50 5.13 -3.93 -2.06
C HIS A 50 4.52 -4.84 -3.14
N GLY A 51 3.40 -5.51 -2.83
CA GLY A 51 2.50 -6.08 -3.83
C GLY A 51 2.90 -7.38 -4.51
N PHE A 52 4.05 -7.98 -4.22
CA PHE A 52 4.37 -9.29 -4.79
C PHE A 52 3.64 -10.38 -4.01
N LEU A 53 2.73 -11.07 -4.68
CA LEU A 53 2.03 -12.22 -4.12
C LEU A 53 2.84 -13.45 -4.45
N ILE A 54 3.45 -13.94 -3.39
CA ILE A 54 4.41 -15.00 -3.52
C ILE A 54 3.71 -16.33 -3.13
N GLY A 55 4.00 -17.48 -3.76
CA GLY A 55 3.20 -18.72 -3.64
C GLY A 55 3.58 -19.69 -2.50
N VAL A 56 2.69 -20.63 -2.13
CA VAL A 56 2.86 -21.55 -0.97
C VAL A 56 4.15 -22.41 -1.06
N ASP A 57 5.07 -22.28 -0.10
CA ASP A 57 6.25 -23.17 0.00
C ASP A 57 5.89 -24.47 0.74
N LEU A 58 5.77 -25.57 0.00
CA LEU A 58 5.47 -26.90 0.57
C LEU A 58 6.63 -27.48 1.42
N SER A 59 7.84 -26.94 1.29
CA SER A 59 9.03 -27.30 2.08
C SER A 59 9.25 -26.40 3.31
N TYR A 60 8.27 -25.55 3.62
CA TYR A 60 8.28 -24.57 4.68
C TYR A 60 8.65 -25.13 6.07
N TYR A 61 7.89 -26.09 6.59
CA TYR A 61 8.15 -26.68 7.91
C TYR A 61 9.54 -27.33 7.99
N PRO A 62 9.99 -28.11 6.98
CA PRO A 62 11.37 -28.59 6.92
C PRO A 62 12.43 -27.48 6.97
N LYS A 63 12.27 -26.39 6.22
CA LYS A 63 13.23 -25.27 6.21
C LYS A 63 13.30 -24.51 7.54
N LEU A 64 12.15 -24.31 8.19
CA LEU A 64 12.08 -23.68 9.51
C LEU A 64 12.79 -24.55 10.55
N ILE A 65 12.50 -25.85 10.58
CA ILE A 65 13.14 -26.80 11.48
C ILE A 65 14.65 -26.82 11.24
N TYR A 66 15.09 -26.91 9.99
CA TYR A 66 16.50 -26.90 9.62
C TYR A 66 17.21 -25.60 10.05
N SER A 67 16.63 -24.43 9.76
CA SER A 67 17.22 -23.13 10.12
C SER A 67 17.39 -22.97 11.63
N LYS A 68 16.38 -23.41 12.41
CA LYS A 68 16.44 -23.40 13.88
C LYS A 68 17.45 -24.41 14.44
N LEU A 69 17.55 -25.61 13.85
CA LEU A 69 18.55 -26.62 14.24
C LEU A 69 19.98 -26.14 13.96
N MET A 70 20.18 -25.39 12.88
CA MET A 70 21.50 -24.89 12.47
C MET A 70 21.86 -23.54 13.12
N GLY A 71 21.00 -22.99 13.98
CA GLY A 71 21.21 -21.68 14.60
C GLY A 71 21.28 -20.52 13.60
N GLN A 72 20.77 -20.71 12.38
CA GLN A 72 20.74 -19.70 11.34
C GLN A 72 19.41 -18.96 11.39
N ASP A 73 19.47 -17.66 11.65
CA ASP A 73 18.34 -16.77 11.45
C ASP A 73 18.28 -16.42 9.96
N THR A 74 17.85 -17.38 9.15
CA THR A 74 17.64 -17.18 7.73
C THR A 74 16.30 -16.47 7.56
N PRO A 75 16.25 -15.23 7.03
CA PRO A 75 15.05 -14.82 6.30
C PRO A 75 14.87 -15.89 5.22
N LEU A 76 13.74 -16.60 5.22
CA LEU A 76 13.51 -17.63 4.21
C LEU A 76 13.42 -17.00 2.80
N TYR A 77 13.17 -15.68 2.75
CA TYR A 77 13.25 -14.81 1.57
C TYR A 77 13.84 -13.44 1.98
N GLU A 78 14.93 -13.01 1.35
CA GLU A 78 15.57 -11.69 1.57
C GLU A 78 14.95 -10.62 0.66
N ILE A 79 13.71 -10.20 0.95
CA ILE A 79 13.05 -9.12 0.20
C ILE A 79 13.14 -7.82 1.01
N ASN A 80 13.70 -6.79 0.38
CA ASN A 80 13.95 -5.48 0.98
C ASN A 80 13.13 -4.40 0.23
N PRO A 81 11.80 -4.33 0.41
CA PRO A 81 10.95 -3.42 -0.36
C PRO A 81 11.37 -1.95 -0.23
N SER A 82 11.83 -1.52 0.94
CA SER A 82 12.34 -0.16 1.18
C SER A 82 13.56 0.22 0.34
N PHE A 83 14.26 -0.76 -0.24
CA PHE A 83 15.36 -0.49 -1.17
C PHE A 83 14.85 0.19 -2.44
N TYR A 84 13.68 -0.19 -2.97
CA TYR A 84 13.15 0.36 -4.23
C TYR A 84 12.29 1.61 -4.02
N TYR A 85 11.57 1.67 -2.90
CA TYR A 85 10.65 2.75 -2.56
C TYR A 85 11.19 3.47 -1.33
N ASN A 86 11.98 4.52 -1.54
CA ASN A 86 12.45 5.32 -0.41
C ASN A 86 11.79 6.69 -0.44
N TYR A 87 10.57 6.74 0.08
CA TYR A 87 9.84 8.00 0.32
C TYR A 87 9.96 8.48 1.77
N SER A 88 10.99 8.02 2.48
CA SER A 88 11.15 8.30 3.91
C SER A 88 11.22 9.80 4.19
N ASP A 89 11.79 10.61 3.30
CA ASP A 89 11.84 12.07 3.44
C ASP A 89 10.46 12.71 3.59
N ALA A 90 9.45 12.23 2.86
CA ALA A 90 8.08 12.72 2.97
C ALA A 90 7.45 12.37 4.32
N ALA A 91 7.69 11.15 4.82
CA ALA A 91 7.23 10.74 6.15
C ALA A 91 7.96 11.53 7.26
N ILE A 92 9.27 11.76 7.10
CA ILE A 92 10.12 12.51 8.03
C ILE A 92 9.63 13.95 8.19
N LYS A 93 9.37 14.66 7.08
CA LYS A 93 8.90 16.05 7.09
C LYS A 93 7.59 16.25 7.83
N ASN A 94 6.72 15.24 7.84
CA ASN A 94 5.39 15.30 8.45
C ASN A 94 5.34 14.67 9.83
N HIS A 95 6.46 14.18 10.36
CA HIS A 95 6.49 13.44 11.62
C HIS A 95 5.59 12.18 11.60
N TRP A 96 5.51 11.52 10.44
CA TRP A 96 4.77 10.26 10.26
C TRP A 96 5.73 9.07 10.26
N ALA A 97 5.21 7.89 10.59
CA ALA A 97 5.89 6.63 10.35
C ALA A 97 5.63 6.15 8.91
N LEU A 98 6.58 5.39 8.35
CA LEU A 98 6.47 4.75 7.05
C LEU A 98 6.81 3.27 7.21
N ALA A 99 5.90 2.40 6.81
CA ALA A 99 6.12 0.96 6.80
C ALA A 99 5.97 0.40 5.39
N PHE A 100 6.80 -0.58 5.08
CA PHE A 100 6.67 -1.42 3.90
C PHE A 100 6.30 -2.82 4.34
N VAL A 101 5.29 -3.38 3.68
CA VAL A 101 4.84 -4.75 3.93
C VAL A 101 4.92 -5.57 2.66
N THR A 102 5.41 -6.80 2.82
CA THR A 102 5.39 -7.84 1.80
C THR A 102 5.05 -9.16 2.46
N SER A 103 4.26 -10.01 1.80
CA SER A 103 4.21 -11.43 2.13
C SER A 103 5.47 -12.11 1.61
N SER A 104 6.04 -13.01 2.39
CA SER A 104 7.11 -13.90 1.94
C SER A 104 6.54 -15.28 1.69
N HIS A 105 6.30 -15.57 0.42
CA HIS A 105 6.26 -16.95 -0.06
C HIS A 105 7.13 -17.10 -1.34
N GLN A 106 7.01 -18.14 -2.18
CA GLN A 106 7.95 -18.45 -3.29
C GLN A 106 7.63 -17.80 -4.66
N GLN A 107 8.56 -17.01 -5.21
CA GLN A 107 8.41 -16.37 -6.53
C GLN A 107 8.51 -17.45 -7.60
N VAL A 108 7.53 -17.53 -8.51
CA VAL A 108 7.67 -18.39 -9.69
C VAL A 108 8.41 -17.60 -10.75
N ASP A 109 9.73 -17.74 -10.79
CA ASP A 109 10.63 -17.02 -11.70
C ASP A 109 10.26 -17.15 -13.19
N ILE A 110 9.56 -18.22 -13.56
CA ILE A 110 9.14 -18.51 -14.94
C ILE A 110 7.92 -17.68 -15.37
N MET A 111 7.12 -17.16 -14.44
CA MET A 111 5.88 -16.42 -14.74
C MET A 111 5.70 -15.20 -13.82
N PRO A 112 6.62 -14.21 -13.86
CA PRO A 112 6.59 -13.05 -12.96
C PRO A 112 5.36 -12.15 -13.14
N TRP A 113 4.63 -12.26 -14.26
CA TRP A 113 3.38 -11.52 -14.53
C TRP A 113 2.11 -12.26 -14.08
N THR A 114 2.21 -13.52 -13.63
CA THR A 114 1.09 -14.22 -12.97
C THR A 114 0.86 -13.75 -11.53
N ASP A 115 1.63 -12.76 -11.11
CA ASP A 115 1.49 -12.08 -9.84
C ASP A 115 0.11 -11.44 -9.72
N PHE A 116 -0.62 -11.89 -8.71
CA PHE A 116 -2.07 -11.80 -8.64
C PHE A 116 -2.50 -10.42 -8.13
N GLY A 117 -2.33 -9.37 -8.94
CA GLY A 117 -2.94 -8.06 -8.66
C GLY A 117 -4.44 -8.18 -8.33
N GLY A 118 -5.11 -9.21 -8.86
CA GLY A 118 -6.50 -9.56 -8.60
C GLY A 118 -6.79 -10.33 -7.30
N ASN A 119 -5.78 -10.70 -6.50
CA ASN A 119 -5.98 -11.43 -5.25
C ASN A 119 -6.01 -10.47 -4.05
N PRO A 120 -7.15 -10.38 -3.34
CA PRO A 120 -7.28 -9.45 -2.23
C PRO A 120 -6.42 -9.78 -1.01
N ARG A 121 -5.88 -11.00 -0.87
CA ARG A 121 -5.12 -11.43 0.32
C ARG A 121 -3.94 -10.51 0.66
N VAL A 122 -3.18 -10.04 -0.32
CA VAL A 122 -2.03 -9.16 -0.08
C VAL A 122 -2.46 -7.80 0.45
N GLY A 123 -3.60 -7.29 0.00
CA GLY A 123 -4.20 -6.09 0.59
C GLY A 123 -4.72 -6.32 2.01
N GLN A 124 -5.27 -7.51 2.29
CA GLN A 124 -5.70 -7.91 3.63
C GLN A 124 -4.51 -8.02 4.59
N GLU A 125 -3.37 -8.56 4.13
CA GLU A 125 -2.11 -8.59 4.88
C GLU A 125 -1.62 -7.18 5.21
N ALA A 126 -1.66 -6.26 4.25
CA ALA A 126 -1.24 -4.88 4.48
C ALA A 126 -2.10 -4.19 5.55
N TYR A 127 -3.42 -4.39 5.51
CA TYR A 127 -4.31 -3.91 6.57
C TYR A 127 -3.98 -4.53 7.93
N ALA A 128 -3.76 -5.85 7.95
CA ALA A 128 -3.46 -6.57 9.18
C ALA A 128 -2.14 -6.09 9.80
N ALA A 129 -1.09 -5.93 8.98
CA ALA A 129 0.21 -5.42 9.38
C ALA A 129 0.12 -3.99 9.93
N ALA A 130 -0.68 -3.12 9.29
CA ALA A 130 -0.88 -1.76 9.77
C ALA A 130 -1.57 -1.75 11.15
N SER A 131 -2.61 -2.57 11.31
CA SER A 131 -3.31 -2.73 12.59
C SER A 131 -2.38 -3.30 13.67
N TYR A 132 -1.48 -4.22 13.31
CA TYR A 132 -0.47 -4.74 14.22
C TYR A 132 0.46 -3.63 14.72
N LEU A 133 0.99 -2.81 13.82
CA LEU A 133 1.86 -1.69 14.17
C LEU A 133 1.14 -0.64 15.03
N VAL A 134 -0.14 -0.36 14.75
CA VAL A 134 -0.98 0.51 15.57
C VAL A 134 -1.08 -0.02 17.01
N ARG A 135 -1.37 -1.31 17.16
CA ARG A 135 -1.62 -1.92 18.47
C ARG A 135 -0.35 -2.16 19.28
N TYR A 136 0.67 -2.74 18.65
CA TYR A 136 1.85 -3.30 19.33
C TYR A 136 3.13 -2.51 19.06
N GLY A 137 3.14 -1.64 18.04
CA GLY A 137 4.35 -0.97 17.60
C GLY A 137 5.33 -1.90 16.89
N ALA A 138 6.59 -1.48 16.82
CA ALA A 138 7.65 -2.21 16.14
C ALA A 138 8.25 -3.31 17.04
N THR A 139 7.47 -4.32 17.43
CA THR A 139 7.95 -5.49 18.20
C THR A 139 7.33 -6.79 17.71
N TYR A 140 7.93 -7.94 18.05
CA TYR A 140 7.32 -9.26 17.94
C TYR A 140 6.87 -9.81 19.31
N LYS A 141 7.22 -9.14 20.41
CA LYS A 141 6.90 -9.50 21.79
C LYS A 141 5.59 -8.82 22.24
N TYR A 142 4.48 -9.19 21.62
CA TYR A 142 3.17 -8.58 21.89
C TYR A 142 2.54 -9.02 23.21
N ASP A 143 3.11 -10.04 23.85
CA ASP A 143 2.73 -10.60 25.15
C ASP A 143 3.47 -9.94 26.33
N ASP A 144 4.49 -9.11 26.06
CA ASP A 144 5.23 -8.33 27.05
C ASP A 144 4.78 -6.86 27.00
N PRO A 145 3.98 -6.38 27.98
CA PRO A 145 3.49 -5.00 28.01
C PRO A 145 4.60 -3.95 28.03
N GLY A 146 5.74 -4.25 28.66
CA GLY A 146 6.89 -3.34 28.72
C GLY A 146 7.54 -3.19 27.35
N GLN A 147 7.70 -4.30 26.62
CA GLN A 147 8.22 -4.27 25.25
C GLN A 147 7.26 -3.61 24.27
N VAL A 148 5.95 -3.84 24.43
CA VAL A 148 4.93 -3.14 23.64
C VAL A 148 5.00 -1.64 23.89
N ALA A 149 4.98 -1.19 25.15
CA ALA A 149 5.09 0.23 25.48
C ALA A 149 6.38 0.86 24.92
N ALA A 150 7.50 0.14 25.00
CA ALA A 150 8.78 0.58 24.45
C ALA A 150 8.87 0.52 22.91
N SER A 151 7.93 -0.14 22.23
CA SER A 151 7.99 -0.30 20.76
C SER A 151 6.90 0.46 20.04
N ARG A 152 5.87 0.95 20.74
CA ARG A 152 4.87 1.88 20.21
C ARG A 152 5.54 3.18 19.82
N PHE A 153 5.13 3.70 18.67
CA PHE A 153 5.71 4.89 18.06
C PHE A 153 4.68 5.89 17.56
N LEU A 154 3.38 5.58 17.65
CA LEU A 154 2.32 6.53 17.30
C LEU A 154 2.02 7.42 18.51
N ASN A 155 1.85 8.71 18.26
CA ASN A 155 1.55 9.73 19.26
C ASN A 155 0.27 9.37 20.04
N VAL A 156 0.33 9.51 21.36
CA VAL A 156 -0.75 9.13 22.28
C VAL A 156 -1.55 10.35 22.79
N GLN A 157 -1.25 11.57 22.33
CA GLN A 157 -1.79 12.78 22.97
C GLN A 157 -3.31 12.81 23.19
N ASP A 158 -3.61 13.25 24.41
CA ASP A 158 -4.78 13.18 25.29
C ASP A 158 -6.21 13.02 24.73
N ALA A 159 -6.92 12.08 25.37
CA ALA A 159 -8.34 11.76 25.20
C ALA A 159 -9.32 12.92 25.53
N THR A 160 -8.82 14.07 25.98
CA THR A 160 -9.62 15.26 26.30
C THR A 160 -10.06 16.05 25.07
N SER A 161 -9.47 15.78 23.89
CA SER A 161 -9.78 16.49 22.64
C SER A 161 -10.86 15.84 21.76
N GLY A 162 -11.36 14.64 22.13
CA GLY A 162 -12.40 13.94 21.37
C GLY A 162 -11.99 13.50 19.95
N ASN A 163 -10.72 13.66 19.56
CA ASN A 163 -10.23 13.29 18.23
C ASN A 163 -9.28 12.09 18.29
N PHE A 164 -9.76 10.97 17.75
CA PHE A 164 -9.11 9.67 17.65
C PHE A 164 -7.94 9.67 16.64
N MET A 165 -6.85 10.38 16.95
CA MET A 165 -5.66 10.51 16.10
C MET A 165 -4.77 9.24 16.07
N GLN A 166 -5.01 8.25 16.93
CA GLN A 166 -4.05 7.21 17.33
C GLN A 166 -3.79 6.09 16.31
N ASN A 167 -4.62 5.95 15.28
CA ASN A 167 -4.59 4.79 14.38
C ASN A 167 -4.76 5.16 12.90
N ARG A 168 -4.43 6.41 12.55
CA ARG A 168 -4.61 6.94 11.19
C ARG A 168 -3.58 6.34 10.24
N VAL A 169 -4.06 5.69 9.18
CA VAL A 169 -3.20 5.02 8.20
C VAL A 169 -3.54 5.48 6.78
N ILE A 170 -2.52 5.92 6.05
CA ILE A 170 -2.59 6.04 4.59
C ILE A 170 -2.12 4.71 4.02
N PHE A 171 -2.95 4.06 3.21
CA PHE A 171 -2.52 2.89 2.44
C PHE A 171 -1.99 3.36 1.09
N ALA A 172 -0.78 2.92 0.77
CA ALA A 172 -0.11 3.27 -0.46
C ALA A 172 0.46 2.02 -1.14
N GLY A 173 0.75 2.11 -2.43
CA GLY A 173 1.44 1.03 -3.13
C GLY A 173 1.75 1.38 -4.57
N HIS A 174 2.67 0.62 -5.15
CA HIS A 174 3.06 0.72 -6.56
C HIS A 174 2.75 -0.57 -7.30
N SER A 175 2.36 -0.50 -8.57
CA SER A 175 2.10 -1.67 -9.40
C SER A 175 1.00 -2.55 -8.80
N VAL A 176 1.20 -3.86 -8.72
CA VAL A 176 0.33 -4.81 -7.99
C VAL A 176 0.05 -4.36 -6.56
N GLY A 177 1.03 -3.76 -5.87
CA GLY A 177 0.86 -3.22 -4.53
C GLY A 177 -0.08 -2.03 -4.47
N GLY A 178 -0.13 -1.22 -5.55
CA GLY A 178 -1.11 -0.14 -5.71
C GLY A 178 -2.54 -0.67 -5.82
N ALA A 179 -2.74 -1.79 -6.52
CA ALA A 179 -4.03 -2.46 -6.54
C ALA A 179 -4.38 -3.05 -5.17
N HIS A 180 -3.45 -3.72 -4.50
CA HIS A 180 -3.68 -4.30 -3.17
C HIS A 180 -3.95 -3.27 -2.08
N ALA A 181 -3.37 -2.06 -2.18
CA ALA A 181 -3.69 -0.94 -1.29
C ALA A 181 -5.18 -0.57 -1.33
N GLN A 182 -5.88 -0.80 -2.45
CA GLN A 182 -7.32 -0.58 -2.57
C GLN A 182 -8.11 -1.44 -1.57
N VAL A 183 -7.73 -2.71 -1.40
CA VAL A 183 -8.38 -3.61 -0.42
C VAL A 183 -8.14 -3.12 0.99
N ALA A 184 -6.89 -2.81 1.32
CA ALA A 184 -6.51 -2.38 2.66
C ALA A 184 -7.26 -1.10 3.09
N ALA A 185 -7.39 -0.16 2.16
CA ALA A 185 -8.09 1.10 2.39
C ALA A 185 -9.60 0.97 2.66
N THR A 186 -10.22 -0.19 2.38
CA THR A 186 -11.64 -0.41 2.70
C THR A 186 -11.91 -0.55 4.21
N GLY A 187 -10.90 -0.88 5.02
CA GLY A 187 -11.02 -1.02 6.47
C GLY A 187 -11.52 -2.39 6.94
N PHE A 188 -11.31 -2.70 8.22
CA PHE A 188 -11.54 -4.05 8.78
C PHE A 188 -12.93 -4.61 8.52
N ASP A 189 -13.99 -3.86 8.84
CA ASP A 189 -15.36 -4.37 8.80
C ASP A 189 -15.78 -4.72 7.36
N ASN A 190 -15.36 -3.89 6.41
CA ASN A 190 -15.57 -4.14 4.98
C ASN A 190 -14.78 -5.35 4.49
N ILE A 191 -13.49 -5.45 4.82
CA ILE A 191 -12.66 -6.59 4.45
C ILE A 191 -13.25 -7.90 5.03
N ARG A 192 -13.65 -7.90 6.30
CA ARG A 192 -14.23 -9.05 6.98
C ARG A 192 -15.56 -9.48 6.37
N ARG A 193 -16.45 -8.51 6.11
CA ARG A 193 -17.75 -8.75 5.48
C ARG A 193 -17.58 -9.33 4.06
N MET A 194 -16.81 -8.66 3.21
CA MET A 194 -16.54 -9.14 1.84
C MET A 194 -15.82 -10.48 1.85
N GLY A 195 -14.89 -10.70 2.77
CA GLY A 195 -14.23 -11.99 2.98
C GLY A 195 -15.22 -13.11 3.28
N LYS A 196 -16.25 -12.85 4.10
CA LYS A 196 -17.33 -13.84 4.34
C LYS A 196 -18.16 -14.11 3.08
N GLU A 197 -18.58 -13.06 2.37
CA GLU A 197 -19.36 -13.15 1.14
C GLU A 197 -18.61 -13.93 0.04
N GLN A 198 -17.29 -13.72 -0.04
CA GLN A 198 -16.40 -14.31 -1.04
C GLN A 198 -15.77 -15.65 -0.61
N ARG A 199 -16.13 -16.19 0.57
CA ARG A 199 -15.52 -17.40 1.16
C ARG A 199 -14.00 -17.30 1.38
N MET A 200 -13.51 -16.08 1.56
CA MET A 200 -12.14 -15.73 1.92
C MET A 200 -12.13 -15.06 3.30
N PRO A 201 -12.42 -15.81 4.40
CA PRO A 201 -12.60 -15.21 5.72
C PRO A 201 -11.38 -14.40 6.15
N PHE A 202 -11.64 -13.30 6.89
CA PHE A 202 -10.64 -12.40 7.41
C PHE A 202 -10.96 -12.03 8.87
N ASP A 203 -10.18 -12.59 9.78
CA ASP A 203 -10.15 -12.32 11.21
C ASP A 203 -8.74 -12.69 11.73
N PRO A 204 -7.72 -11.91 11.35
CA PRO A 204 -6.34 -12.34 11.44
C PRO A 204 -5.85 -12.54 12.89
N VAL A 205 -4.93 -13.49 13.03
CA VAL A 205 -4.15 -13.76 14.24
C VAL A 205 -2.67 -13.73 13.87
N PHE A 206 -1.87 -13.02 14.66
CA PHE A 206 -0.42 -12.98 14.50
C PHE A 206 0.26 -13.95 15.45
N PHE A 207 1.33 -14.58 14.97
CA PHE A 207 2.19 -15.46 15.74
C PHE A 207 3.65 -14.97 15.62
N ASN A 208 4.42 -15.12 16.69
CA ASN A 208 5.86 -14.84 16.64
C ASN A 208 6.60 -16.02 15.97
N ARG A 209 7.86 -15.85 15.57
CA ARG A 209 8.68 -16.91 14.94
C ARG A 209 9.36 -17.85 15.94
N GLU A 210 8.77 -18.02 17.13
CA GLU A 210 9.33 -18.86 18.19
C GLU A 210 8.86 -20.32 18.07
N VAL A 211 9.59 -21.24 18.70
CA VAL A 211 9.35 -22.70 18.59
C VAL A 211 7.99 -23.10 19.17
N VAL A 212 7.60 -22.46 20.27
CA VAL A 212 6.23 -22.49 20.78
C VAL A 212 5.66 -21.11 20.52
N PRO A 213 5.00 -20.89 19.37
CA PRO A 213 4.64 -19.54 18.98
C PRO A 213 3.56 -19.01 19.91
N GLY A 214 3.81 -17.82 20.47
CA GLY A 214 2.75 -17.02 21.05
C GLY A 214 1.70 -16.69 19.98
N SER A 215 0.54 -16.17 20.39
CA SER A 215 -0.39 -15.58 19.43
C SER A 215 -1.10 -14.36 19.97
N THR A 216 -1.46 -13.44 19.08
CA THR A 216 -2.38 -12.35 19.42
C THR A 216 -3.82 -12.87 19.54
N PRO A 217 -4.72 -12.16 20.21
CA PRO A 217 -6.15 -12.37 20.00
C PRO A 217 -6.51 -12.14 18.52
N ALA A 218 -7.60 -12.75 18.06
CA ALA A 218 -8.14 -12.47 16.73
C ALA A 218 -8.51 -10.99 16.62
N MET A 219 -8.29 -10.39 15.44
CA MET A 219 -8.47 -8.95 15.23
C MET A 219 -9.89 -8.46 15.47
N SER A 220 -10.90 -9.32 15.35
CA SER A 220 -12.28 -9.00 15.73
C SER A 220 -12.49 -8.73 17.23
N LEU A 221 -11.54 -9.14 18.08
CA LEU A 221 -11.52 -8.85 19.51
C LEU A 221 -10.77 -7.55 19.84
N TRP A 222 -10.22 -6.87 18.83
CA TRP A 222 -9.49 -5.62 19.00
C TRP A 222 -10.49 -4.47 18.92
N SER A 223 -10.31 -3.44 19.75
CA SER A 223 -11.15 -2.24 19.68
C SER A 223 -10.91 -1.47 18.38
N SER A 224 -11.76 -0.49 18.07
CA SER A 224 -11.60 0.31 16.85
C SER A 224 -10.28 1.07 16.84
N GLU A 225 -9.88 1.58 18.00
CA GLU A 225 -8.67 2.38 18.26
C GLU A 225 -7.39 1.54 18.17
N GLN A 226 -7.52 0.22 18.31
CA GLN A 226 -6.41 -0.74 18.18
C GLN A 226 -6.22 -1.25 16.75
N ARG A 227 -7.10 -0.88 15.82
CA ARG A 227 -7.04 -1.29 14.41
C ARG A 227 -6.71 -0.08 13.55
N ALA A 228 -6.12 -0.29 12.37
CA ALA A 228 -5.85 0.79 11.43
C ALA A 228 -7.16 1.48 10.99
N THR A 229 -7.21 2.81 11.06
CA THR A 229 -8.25 3.65 10.46
C THR A 229 -7.71 4.19 9.14
N PRO A 230 -8.19 3.72 7.97
CA PRO A 230 -7.83 4.31 6.69
C PRO A 230 -8.21 5.79 6.64
N VAL A 231 -7.25 6.67 6.34
CA VAL A 231 -7.48 8.12 6.16
C VAL A 231 -7.08 8.64 4.78
N GLY A 232 -6.41 7.80 3.98
CA GLY A 232 -6.13 8.08 2.58
C GLY A 232 -5.70 6.82 1.83
N LEU A 233 -5.82 6.88 0.51
CA LEU A 233 -5.36 5.86 -0.43
C LEU A 233 -4.52 6.52 -1.52
N LEU A 234 -3.27 6.09 -1.68
CA LEU A 234 -2.38 6.52 -2.76
C LEU A 234 -1.96 5.34 -3.63
N GLN A 235 -2.31 5.37 -4.91
CA GLN A 235 -2.09 4.26 -5.83
C GLN A 235 -1.17 4.73 -6.96
N LEU A 236 0.05 4.22 -7.00
CA LEU A 236 1.02 4.53 -8.04
C LEU A 236 0.96 3.42 -9.09
N SER A 237 0.50 3.75 -10.29
CA SER A 237 0.38 2.84 -11.44
C SER A 237 -0.20 1.46 -11.07
N PRO A 238 -1.42 1.39 -10.51
CA PRO A 238 -1.96 0.13 -9.98
C PRO A 238 -2.17 -0.91 -11.08
N VAL A 239 -1.64 -2.12 -10.88
CA VAL A 239 -1.81 -3.25 -11.82
C VAL A 239 -2.71 -4.30 -11.20
N ASP A 240 -3.81 -4.62 -11.88
CA ASP A 240 -4.72 -5.69 -11.53
C ASP A 240 -4.70 -6.74 -12.64
N ASN A 241 -4.40 -7.97 -12.29
CA ASN A 241 -4.55 -9.11 -13.19
C ASN A 241 -5.49 -10.11 -12.52
N LYS A 242 -6.75 -10.13 -12.95
CA LYS A 242 -7.70 -11.15 -12.53
C LYS A 242 -7.41 -12.45 -13.27
N ILE A 243 -7.13 -13.52 -12.53
CA ILE A 243 -7.19 -14.88 -13.09
C ILE A 243 -8.64 -15.37 -12.96
N PRO A 244 -9.36 -15.57 -14.08
CA PRO A 244 -10.73 -16.06 -14.03
C PRO A 244 -10.84 -17.37 -13.25
N PHE A 245 -11.95 -17.54 -12.50
CA PHE A 245 -12.31 -18.74 -11.73
C PHE A 245 -11.46 -19.08 -10.49
N LEU A 246 -10.25 -18.53 -10.33
CA LEU A 246 -9.39 -18.77 -9.16
C LEU A 246 -9.56 -17.73 -8.04
N PHE A 247 -9.80 -16.46 -8.38
CA PHE A 247 -9.95 -15.38 -7.40
C PHE A 247 -11.19 -14.53 -7.67
N THR A 248 -11.79 -14.03 -6.58
CA THR A 248 -12.98 -13.17 -6.62
C THR A 248 -12.72 -11.79 -7.23
N GLY A 249 -11.45 -11.37 -7.30
CA GLY A 249 -11.04 -10.10 -7.90
C GLY A 249 -11.16 -8.91 -6.94
N MET A 250 -10.70 -7.75 -7.41
CA MET A 250 -10.61 -6.51 -6.62
C MET A 250 -11.85 -5.60 -6.75
N GLU A 251 -12.72 -5.87 -7.73
CA GLU A 251 -13.85 -5.01 -8.10
C GLU A 251 -14.79 -4.71 -6.91
N ALA A 252 -15.11 -5.70 -6.07
CA ALA A 252 -15.98 -5.49 -4.91
C ALA A 252 -15.38 -4.49 -3.90
N TYR A 253 -14.06 -4.55 -3.70
CA TYR A 253 -13.36 -3.62 -2.82
C TYR A 253 -13.32 -2.22 -3.42
N ARG A 254 -13.15 -2.09 -4.74
CA ARG A 254 -13.23 -0.80 -5.45
C ARG A 254 -14.60 -0.16 -5.35
N LYS A 255 -15.67 -0.94 -5.56
CA LYS A 255 -17.05 -0.47 -5.37
C LYS A 255 -17.30 -0.02 -3.92
N GLN A 256 -16.71 -0.72 -2.95
CA GLN A 256 -16.77 -0.31 -1.56
C GLN A 256 -16.06 1.03 -1.33
N LEU A 257 -14.84 1.21 -1.87
CA LEU A 257 -14.09 2.48 -1.78
C LEU A 257 -14.88 3.66 -2.33
N ALA A 258 -15.67 3.45 -3.39
CA ALA A 258 -16.50 4.48 -4.00
C ALA A 258 -17.52 5.09 -3.02
N THR A 259 -17.88 4.36 -1.96
CA THR A 259 -18.85 4.79 -0.94
C THR A 259 -18.22 5.40 0.31
N LEU A 260 -16.88 5.33 0.44
CA LEU A 260 -16.17 5.80 1.62
C LEU A 260 -15.76 7.27 1.44
N PRO A 261 -15.95 8.13 2.45
CA PRO A 261 -15.37 9.47 2.47
C PRO A 261 -13.87 9.32 2.73
N LEU A 262 -13.09 9.08 1.68
CA LEU A 262 -11.66 8.77 1.79
C LEU A 262 -10.89 9.44 0.65
N PRO A 263 -9.99 10.40 0.92
CA PRO A 263 -9.06 10.93 -0.07
C PRO A 263 -8.35 9.78 -0.79
N ASN A 264 -8.57 9.68 -2.09
CA ASN A 264 -8.08 8.58 -2.91
C ASN A 264 -7.48 9.16 -4.19
N LEU A 265 -6.19 8.93 -4.39
CA LEU A 265 -5.47 9.35 -5.58
C LEU A 265 -4.89 8.16 -6.31
N MET A 266 -5.21 8.08 -7.59
CA MET A 266 -4.51 7.24 -8.56
C MET A 266 -3.56 8.11 -9.39
N VAL A 267 -2.30 7.70 -9.46
CA VAL A 267 -1.30 8.33 -10.33
C VAL A 267 -0.90 7.29 -11.37
N THR A 268 -0.91 7.65 -12.64
CA THR A 268 -0.49 6.76 -13.74
C THR A 268 0.53 7.45 -14.64
N GLY A 269 1.46 6.70 -15.21
CA GLY A 269 2.32 7.20 -16.27
C GLY A 269 1.64 7.12 -17.63
N GLN A 270 1.74 8.15 -18.47
CA GLN A 270 1.21 8.13 -19.84
C GLN A 270 1.75 6.96 -20.66
N CYS A 271 3.02 6.61 -20.43
CA CYS A 271 3.74 5.55 -21.13
C CYS A 271 3.80 4.24 -20.34
N ASP A 272 3.00 4.10 -19.29
CA ASP A 272 2.91 2.88 -18.49
C ASP A 272 1.92 1.90 -19.14
N SER A 273 2.44 1.04 -20.02
CA SER A 273 1.63 -0.01 -20.66
C SER A 273 1.17 -1.08 -19.69
N ALA A 274 1.88 -1.32 -18.59
CA ALA A 274 1.54 -2.36 -17.64
C ALA A 274 0.21 -2.04 -16.94
N THR A 275 0.05 -0.80 -16.49
CA THR A 275 -1.18 -0.35 -15.83
C THR A 275 -2.29 0.01 -16.83
N LEU A 276 -1.96 0.55 -18.01
CA LEU A 276 -2.97 1.07 -18.96
C LEU A 276 -3.44 0.05 -20.00
N LYS A 277 -2.63 -0.96 -20.33
CA LYS A 277 -2.92 -1.90 -21.44
C LYS A 277 -2.88 -3.37 -21.02
N SER A 278 -1.94 -3.76 -20.17
CA SER A 278 -1.77 -5.16 -19.76
C SER A 278 -2.64 -5.53 -18.57
N SER A 279 -2.86 -4.58 -17.65
CA SER A 279 -3.76 -4.73 -16.50
C SER A 279 -5.19 -5.00 -16.97
N THR A 280 -5.84 -5.96 -16.34
CA THR A 280 -7.24 -6.34 -16.60
C THR A 280 -8.03 -6.37 -15.28
N PRO A 281 -8.85 -5.34 -14.99
CA PRO A 281 -9.09 -4.15 -15.82
C PRO A 281 -7.90 -3.17 -15.84
N PRO A 282 -7.76 -2.33 -16.88
CA PRO A 282 -6.75 -1.28 -16.90
C PRO A 282 -7.03 -0.25 -15.80
N SER A 283 -5.99 0.39 -15.26
CA SER A 283 -6.16 1.39 -14.21
C SER A 283 -7.02 2.56 -14.66
N TRP A 284 -6.78 3.03 -15.89
CA TRP A 284 -7.46 4.15 -16.53
C TRP A 284 -7.67 3.91 -18.03
N ILE A 285 -8.76 4.46 -18.58
CA ILE A 285 -9.07 4.52 -20.01
C ILE A 285 -9.62 5.91 -20.32
N ASP A 286 -9.29 6.47 -21.49
CA ASP A 286 -9.86 7.75 -21.96
C ASP A 286 -11.35 7.62 -22.35
N GLU A 287 -12.03 8.77 -22.40
CA GLU A 287 -13.44 9.06 -22.08
C GLU A 287 -14.59 8.23 -22.67
N GLN A 288 -14.37 7.40 -23.70
CA GLN A 288 -15.48 6.70 -24.36
C GLN A 288 -15.79 5.32 -23.76
N ASP A 289 -14.87 4.72 -22.99
CA ASP A 289 -15.06 3.38 -22.40
C ASP A 289 -14.63 3.32 -20.92
N ARG A 290 -14.78 4.44 -20.19
CA ARG A 290 -14.35 4.54 -18.78
C ARG A 290 -14.94 3.45 -17.89
N SER A 291 -16.12 2.92 -18.22
CA SER A 291 -16.90 1.98 -17.39
C SER A 291 -16.18 0.69 -16.99
N SER A 292 -15.13 0.30 -17.73
CA SER A 292 -14.40 -0.95 -17.51
C SER A 292 -13.09 -0.79 -16.71
N SER A 293 -12.64 0.43 -16.44
CA SER A 293 -11.36 0.70 -15.74
C SER A 293 -11.42 0.49 -14.21
N GLN A 294 -10.27 0.29 -13.57
CA GLN A 294 -10.18 0.26 -12.10
C GLN A 294 -10.69 1.57 -11.48
N PHE A 295 -10.33 2.71 -12.07
CA PHE A 295 -10.78 4.01 -11.58
C PHE A 295 -12.31 4.13 -11.61
N ALA A 296 -12.98 3.77 -12.71
CA ALA A 296 -14.44 3.85 -12.78
C ALA A 296 -15.15 2.89 -11.82
N GLN A 297 -14.53 1.77 -11.47
CA GLN A 297 -15.05 0.89 -10.41
C GLN A 297 -15.01 1.56 -9.02
N MET A 298 -14.08 2.48 -8.79
CA MET A 298 -13.95 3.27 -7.55
C MET A 298 -14.65 4.64 -7.62
N ALA A 299 -15.00 5.09 -8.81
CA ALA A 299 -15.42 6.47 -9.07
C ALA A 299 -16.49 6.46 -10.19
N TYR A 300 -17.65 5.86 -9.91
CA TYR A 300 -18.80 5.92 -10.81
C TYR A 300 -19.65 7.14 -10.50
N SER A 301 -20.32 7.73 -11.50
CA SER A 301 -20.92 9.08 -11.43
C SER A 301 -21.95 9.30 -10.32
N SER A 302 -22.53 8.24 -9.75
CA SER A 302 -23.48 8.32 -8.62
C SER A 302 -22.89 7.94 -7.26
N SER A 303 -21.60 7.64 -7.18
CA SER A 303 -20.95 7.12 -5.96
C SER A 303 -20.72 8.17 -4.87
N GLY A 304 -20.55 9.44 -5.24
CA GLY A 304 -20.04 10.46 -4.32
C GLY A 304 -18.58 10.22 -3.90
N SER A 305 -17.85 9.39 -4.66
CA SER A 305 -16.47 9.01 -4.39
C SER A 305 -15.53 10.22 -4.35
N TRP A 306 -14.51 10.10 -3.50
CA TRP A 306 -13.44 11.09 -3.36
C TRP A 306 -12.21 10.73 -4.20
N ALA A 307 -12.33 9.67 -4.99
CA ALA A 307 -11.30 9.24 -5.92
C ALA A 307 -11.01 10.31 -6.97
N SER A 308 -9.73 10.51 -7.19
CA SER A 308 -9.17 11.40 -8.20
C SER A 308 -8.03 10.70 -8.92
N THR A 309 -7.78 11.09 -10.16
CA THR A 309 -6.67 10.53 -10.94
C THR A 309 -5.91 11.61 -11.69
N CYS A 310 -4.59 11.47 -11.73
CA CYS A 310 -3.72 12.28 -12.57
C CYS A 310 -2.80 11.38 -13.40
N MET A 311 -2.40 11.88 -14.57
CA MET A 311 -1.50 11.15 -15.46
C MET A 311 -0.23 11.97 -15.70
N VAL A 312 0.94 11.38 -15.44
CA VAL A 312 2.25 11.99 -15.68
C VAL A 312 2.59 11.87 -17.17
N GLU A 313 2.86 12.98 -17.85
CA GLU A 313 3.33 12.95 -19.24
C GLU A 313 4.70 12.28 -19.31
N LYS A 314 4.89 11.39 -20.29
CA LYS A 314 6.09 10.53 -20.38
C LYS A 314 6.32 9.63 -19.15
N GLY A 315 5.40 9.62 -18.18
CA GLY A 315 5.49 8.79 -16.99
C GLY A 315 5.55 7.32 -17.36
N SER A 316 6.35 6.56 -16.65
CA SER A 316 6.56 5.13 -16.88
C SER A 316 6.05 4.30 -15.72
N HIS A 317 6.14 2.98 -15.83
CA HIS A 317 5.92 2.10 -14.70
C HIS A 317 7.02 2.26 -13.65
N CYS A 318 8.28 2.49 -14.06
CA CYS A 318 9.40 2.55 -13.11
C CYS A 318 9.79 3.92 -12.60
N GLY A 319 9.21 4.99 -13.13
CA GLY A 319 9.58 6.34 -12.75
C GLY A 319 9.38 6.65 -11.27
N TYR A 320 8.50 5.93 -10.58
CA TYR A 320 8.28 6.04 -9.13
C TYR A 320 9.42 5.45 -8.28
N LEU A 321 10.31 4.64 -8.85
CA LEU A 321 11.32 3.93 -8.06
C LEU A 321 12.56 4.79 -7.81
N ARG A 322 13.16 4.63 -6.63
CA ARG A 322 14.48 5.20 -6.33
C ARG A 322 15.60 4.40 -6.98
N HIS A 323 15.46 3.08 -7.05
CA HIS A 323 16.48 2.18 -7.59
C HIS A 323 15.87 1.34 -8.71
N GLY A 324 16.66 1.11 -9.76
CA GLY A 324 16.24 0.27 -10.88
C GLY A 324 15.85 -1.13 -10.42
N ASN A 325 14.83 -1.69 -11.05
CA ASN A 325 14.35 -3.05 -10.83
C ASN A 325 14.10 -3.72 -12.17
N ASP A 326 14.63 -4.91 -12.39
CA ASP A 326 14.58 -5.59 -13.68
C ASP A 326 13.15 -6.02 -14.07
N LEU A 327 12.32 -6.41 -13.10
CA LEU A 327 10.92 -6.77 -13.35
C LEU A 327 10.11 -5.53 -13.73
N CYS A 328 10.31 -4.44 -13.01
CA CYS A 328 9.71 -3.17 -13.35
C CYS A 328 10.15 -2.74 -14.76
N SER A 329 11.45 -2.79 -15.06
CA SER A 329 11.98 -2.35 -16.37
C SER A 329 11.43 -3.20 -17.53
N GLN A 330 11.04 -4.44 -17.27
CA GLN A 330 10.32 -5.26 -18.24
C GLN A 330 8.91 -4.74 -18.52
N ALA A 331 8.23 -4.18 -17.52
CA ALA A 331 6.91 -3.57 -17.64
C ALA A 331 6.92 -2.35 -18.59
N ASP A 332 8.05 -1.63 -18.65
CA ASP A 332 8.26 -0.47 -19.53
C ASP A 332 8.73 -0.81 -20.96
N LYS A 333 9.04 -2.08 -21.27
CA LYS A 333 9.46 -2.47 -22.63
C LYS A 333 8.38 -2.19 -23.68
N ASP A 334 7.13 -2.22 -23.25
CA ASP A 334 5.94 -2.05 -24.07
C ASP A 334 5.39 -0.62 -24.06
N SER A 335 6.10 0.36 -23.48
CA SER A 335 5.66 1.76 -23.40
C SER A 335 5.23 2.37 -24.73
N LYS A 336 5.82 1.91 -25.86
CA LYS A 336 5.46 2.36 -27.21
C LYS A 336 4.04 1.97 -27.64
N LYS A 337 3.38 1.04 -26.94
CA LYS A 337 1.98 0.67 -27.15
C LYS A 337 0.99 1.70 -26.57
N CYS A 338 1.47 2.61 -25.73
CA CYS A 338 0.66 3.69 -25.18
C CYS A 338 0.55 4.86 -26.15
N GLU A 339 -0.60 5.55 -26.12
CA GLU A 339 -0.88 6.68 -26.98
C GLU A 339 0.06 7.85 -26.69
N GLY A 340 0.70 8.38 -27.74
CA GLY A 340 1.67 9.47 -27.62
C GLY A 340 3.06 9.05 -27.14
N CYS A 341 3.35 7.76 -26.99
CA CYS A 341 4.61 7.24 -26.44
C CYS A 341 5.53 6.54 -27.46
N SER A 342 5.19 6.54 -28.75
CA SER A 342 5.96 5.83 -29.79
C SER A 342 7.37 6.41 -30.03
N SER A 343 7.54 7.72 -29.82
CA SER A 343 8.77 8.48 -30.05
C SER A 343 9.34 9.14 -28.78
N VAL A 344 8.77 8.82 -27.62
CA VAL A 344 9.14 9.42 -26.33
C VAL A 344 9.97 8.43 -25.52
N THR A 345 10.99 8.91 -24.83
CA THR A 345 11.69 8.15 -23.79
C THR A 345 10.97 8.37 -22.46
N PRO A 346 10.36 7.32 -21.88
CA PRO A 346 9.72 7.43 -20.58
C PRO A 346 10.75 7.67 -19.46
N TYR A 347 10.31 8.22 -18.32
CA TYR A 347 11.19 8.39 -17.17
C TYR A 347 11.69 7.03 -16.64
N ALA A 348 12.96 6.95 -16.27
CA ALA A 348 13.51 5.79 -15.59
C ALA A 348 13.44 5.95 -14.07
N ALA A 349 13.80 4.89 -13.33
CA ALA A 349 13.99 4.99 -11.88
C ALA A 349 15.06 6.04 -11.54
N ASN A 350 14.91 6.66 -10.36
CA ASN A 350 15.77 7.72 -9.83
C ASN A 350 15.80 9.01 -10.67
N GLN A 351 14.73 9.31 -11.41
CA GLN A 351 14.59 10.50 -12.24
C GLN A 351 13.51 11.45 -11.70
N GLU A 352 13.07 12.40 -12.52
CA GLU A 352 12.14 13.46 -12.17
C GLU A 352 10.82 12.93 -11.60
N GLU A 353 10.33 11.78 -12.08
CA GLU A 353 9.08 11.17 -11.61
C GLU A 353 9.18 10.68 -10.15
N PHE A 354 10.36 10.19 -9.73
CA PHE A 354 10.61 9.81 -8.33
C PHE A 354 10.63 11.04 -7.40
N ALA A 355 11.26 12.12 -7.83
CA ALA A 355 11.28 13.38 -7.08
C ALA A 355 9.86 13.96 -6.94
N PHE A 356 9.08 13.94 -8.01
CA PHE A 356 7.65 14.30 -7.98
C PHE A 356 6.87 13.41 -7.01
N THR A 357 7.09 12.10 -7.02
CA THR A 357 6.39 11.16 -6.13
C THR A 357 6.68 11.42 -4.65
N ASN A 358 7.91 11.82 -4.31
CA ASN A 358 8.25 12.24 -2.95
C ASN A 358 7.47 13.49 -2.50
N GLU A 359 7.42 14.53 -3.34
CA GLU A 359 6.66 15.74 -3.07
C GLU A 359 5.15 15.45 -3.01
N LEU A 360 4.67 14.58 -3.89
CA LEU A 360 3.28 14.11 -3.91
C LEU A 360 2.91 13.44 -2.59
N LEU A 361 3.75 12.53 -2.08
CA LEU A 361 3.49 11.88 -0.79
C LEU A 361 3.53 12.87 0.38
N ASP A 362 4.49 13.81 0.39
CA ASP A 362 4.57 14.86 1.42
C ASP A 362 3.28 15.68 1.48
N ARG A 363 2.81 16.16 0.31
CA ARG A 363 1.60 16.97 0.24
C ARG A 363 0.33 16.15 0.48
N PHE A 364 0.32 14.87 0.11
CA PHE A 364 -0.81 13.97 0.38
C PHE A 364 -0.95 13.68 1.88
N ILE A 365 0.16 13.46 2.60
CA ILE A 365 0.12 13.33 4.07
C ILE A 365 -0.47 14.60 4.70
N LYS A 366 -0.01 15.79 4.29
CA LYS A 366 -0.54 17.08 4.76
C LYS A 366 -2.02 17.27 4.45
N SER A 367 -2.47 16.90 3.25
CA SER A 367 -3.88 17.08 2.86
C SER A 367 -4.84 16.15 3.60
N THR A 368 -4.32 15.05 4.14
CA THR A 368 -5.09 14.21 5.05
C THR A 368 -5.02 14.72 6.49
N THR A 369 -4.18 15.68 6.86
CA THR A 369 -3.95 16.10 8.26
C THR A 369 -4.10 17.62 8.47
N PRO A 370 -5.23 18.10 9.02
CA PRO A 370 -6.41 17.35 9.48
C PRO A 370 -7.20 16.73 8.32
N PHE A 371 -8.02 15.73 8.63
CA PHE A 371 -8.84 15.07 7.63
C PHE A 371 -9.83 16.07 7.01
N PRO A 372 -9.99 16.15 5.68
CA PRO A 372 -10.72 17.26 5.04
C PRO A 372 -12.22 17.30 5.35
N GLY A 373 -12.79 16.22 5.89
CA GLY A 373 -14.14 16.19 6.46
C GLY A 373 -15.30 16.21 5.45
N SER A 374 -15.07 16.67 4.20
CA SER A 374 -16.05 16.61 3.11
C SER A 374 -15.38 16.51 1.73
N LEU A 375 -16.14 16.03 0.73
CA LEU A 375 -15.68 15.98 -0.67
C LEU A 375 -15.34 17.37 -1.21
N ALA A 376 -16.13 18.39 -0.86
CA ALA A 376 -15.89 19.75 -1.29
C ALA A 376 -14.56 20.29 -0.75
N ALA A 377 -14.29 20.08 0.54
CA ALA A 377 -13.03 20.46 1.18
C ALA A 377 -11.83 19.70 0.58
N TRP A 378 -11.99 18.42 0.24
CA TRP A 378 -10.99 17.65 -0.49
C TRP A 378 -10.71 18.27 -1.86
N LYS A 379 -11.74 18.50 -2.68
CA LYS A 379 -11.61 19.09 -4.03
C LYS A 379 -11.02 20.49 -4.03
N SER A 380 -11.28 21.29 -2.99
CA SER A 380 -10.75 22.65 -2.89
C SER A 380 -9.40 22.75 -2.18
N GLY A 381 -8.87 21.64 -1.64
CA GLY A 381 -7.64 21.66 -0.84
C GLY A 381 -6.38 21.94 -1.67
N ASP A 382 -5.36 22.51 -1.01
CA ASP A 382 -4.10 22.91 -1.64
C ASP A 382 -3.43 21.79 -2.45
N PHE A 383 -3.56 20.54 -1.97
CA PHE A 383 -3.04 19.37 -2.68
C PHE A 383 -3.70 19.16 -4.04
N VAL A 384 -5.03 19.24 -4.09
CA VAL A 384 -5.79 19.08 -5.34
C VAL A 384 -5.51 20.25 -6.27
N GLN A 385 -5.42 21.48 -5.74
CA GLN A 385 -5.07 22.65 -6.55
C GLN A 385 -3.65 22.54 -7.13
N TRP A 386 -2.69 22.05 -6.34
CA TRP A 386 -1.31 21.81 -6.79
C TRP A 386 -1.25 20.78 -7.93
N LEU A 387 -1.96 19.65 -7.80
CA LEU A 387 -2.04 18.63 -8.85
C LEU A 387 -2.85 19.07 -10.06
N ASN A 388 -3.82 19.98 -9.92
CA ASN A 388 -4.63 20.45 -11.03
C ASN A 388 -3.92 21.54 -11.86
N SER A 389 -2.64 21.35 -12.16
CA SER A 389 -1.82 22.24 -12.98
C SER A 389 -0.93 21.45 -13.94
N SER A 390 -0.56 22.05 -15.08
CA SER A 390 0.25 21.37 -16.11
C SER A 390 1.63 20.96 -15.61
N ASN A 391 2.17 21.75 -14.71
CA ASN A 391 3.42 21.52 -14.03
C ASN A 391 3.18 21.89 -12.56
N PRO A 392 2.99 20.90 -11.67
CA PRO A 392 2.76 21.12 -10.25
C PRO A 392 3.84 22.01 -9.61
N ALA A 393 3.58 23.33 -9.60
CA ALA A 393 4.37 24.43 -9.06
C ALA A 393 5.91 24.32 -9.21
N GLY A 394 6.40 24.03 -10.42
CA GLY A 394 7.83 24.09 -10.72
C GLY A 394 8.59 22.77 -10.55
N THR A 395 7.87 21.64 -10.49
CA THR A 395 8.51 20.33 -10.70
C THR A 395 9.06 20.20 -12.12
N ALA A 396 10.00 19.29 -12.35
CA ALA A 396 10.44 18.96 -13.71
C ALA A 396 9.42 18.07 -14.46
N ILE A 397 8.31 17.72 -13.81
CA ILE A 397 7.24 16.87 -14.33
C ILE A 397 6.10 17.71 -14.92
N THR A 398 5.53 17.20 -16.01
CA THR A 398 4.29 17.68 -16.59
C THR A 398 3.19 16.63 -16.47
N LEU A 399 1.94 17.09 -16.31
CA LEU A 399 0.76 16.23 -16.23
C LEU A 399 -0.06 16.31 -17.53
N LYS A 400 -0.57 15.16 -17.99
CA LYS A 400 -1.46 15.08 -19.15
C LYS A 400 -2.80 15.70 -18.77
N LYS A 401 -3.31 16.57 -19.64
CA LYS A 401 -4.60 17.23 -19.46
C LYS A 401 -5.76 16.28 -19.81
N PHE A 402 -6.73 16.16 -18.91
CA PHE A 402 -8.07 15.61 -19.11
C PHE A 402 -9.04 16.71 -19.56
N THR A 403 -10.28 16.36 -19.92
CA THR A 403 -11.26 17.39 -20.31
C THR A 403 -11.64 18.35 -19.18
N ASP A 404 -11.57 17.90 -17.93
CA ASP A 404 -11.93 18.66 -16.73
C ASP A 404 -10.75 19.30 -15.99
N GLY A 405 -9.51 19.09 -16.46
CA GLY A 405 -8.31 19.64 -15.83
C GLY A 405 -7.09 18.74 -15.96
N TYR A 406 -6.15 18.84 -15.04
CA TYR A 406 -4.98 17.94 -14.93
C TYR A 406 -5.18 16.88 -13.85
N LEU A 407 -6.21 17.04 -13.02
CA LEU A 407 -6.70 16.06 -12.07
C LEU A 407 -8.17 15.79 -12.37
N HIS A 408 -8.51 14.54 -12.61
CA HIS A 408 -9.87 14.11 -12.94
C HIS A 408 -10.61 13.59 -11.72
N PHE A 409 -11.89 13.96 -11.59
CA PHE A 409 -12.85 13.38 -10.64
C PHE A 409 -14.06 12.81 -11.39
N ALA A 410 -14.65 11.75 -10.86
CA ALA A 410 -15.86 11.14 -11.43
C ALA A 410 -17.13 11.99 -11.34
#